data_AF-A0A7C3J8D1-F1
#
_entry.id   AF-A0A7C3J8D1-F1
#
_cell.length_a   1.000
_cell.length_b   1.000
_cell.length_c   1.000
_cell.angle_alpha   90.00
_cell.angle_beta   90.00
_cell.angle_gamma   90.00
#
_symmetry.space_group_name_H-M   'P 1'
#
loop_
_entity.id
_entity.type
_entity.pdbx_description
1 polymer ?
#
loop_
_entity_poly.entity_id
_entity_poly.type
_entity_poly.pdbx_seq_one_letter_code
_entity_poly.pdbx_strand_id
1 'polypeptide(L)'
;MTNALPLIRILQRLREAFWRRRVLHWLVRATWLALLVPTVVMAGYLWYGWQVPWNIWLVVMMLVGFSSMLWSLRPISLKKMAHRLDNLLGMRSQLITAYEVSYAAGRTGHVDNPIAEQLVQDAVRTAVALRRQVIVMGRGFWLEVHALIAIAALLGAMLLVDALSPRIPSAAEIELPASGQEPKADEVIPPDPVLMPPPPQPISQAQLQAALEALADALRDQAVSRAAAESLDRGDLGGAAEELRRLADRLEGLSEQARQQLGESLQEAADNMGGNVPSLSQPLQNGSQALERSDSPGASQALEQLAEALDALDQGQGENPQQNGEPQPAAPGSEGETGQDGDGGGDGAGDGEGGEGEDGLLGEEEERLPIDGEPVELESESELDDRVLQPSELDAQATGDERTSDSPFARQPLNAAGDDLGPDSLSYPWEKRDIIRQYFTP
;
A
#
# COMPACT_ATOMS: atom_id res chain seq x y z
N MET A 1 67.60 -7.00 -5.57
CA MET A 1 66.67 -6.03 -6.16
C MET A 1 65.24 -6.34 -5.70
N THR A 2 64.79 -5.59 -4.69
CA THR A 2 63.41 -5.08 -4.47
C THR A 2 62.20 -6.03 -4.61
N ASN A 3 62.17 -7.10 -3.81
CA ASN A 3 60.94 -7.88 -3.51
C ASN A 3 59.86 -7.11 -2.71
N ALA A 4 60.09 -5.84 -2.33
CA ALA A 4 59.11 -5.00 -1.62
C ALA A 4 58.11 -4.26 -2.55
N LEU A 5 58.47 -4.04 -3.82
CA LEU A 5 57.59 -3.43 -4.83
C LEU A 5 56.30 -4.23 -5.15
N PRO A 6 56.26 -5.59 -5.12
CA PRO A 6 55.02 -6.33 -5.41
C PRO A 6 53.90 -6.07 -4.40
N LEU A 7 54.19 -5.97 -3.10
CA LEU A 7 53.14 -5.78 -2.09
C LEU A 7 52.40 -4.45 -2.28
N ILE A 8 53.13 -3.36 -2.48
CA ILE A 8 52.54 -2.02 -2.71
C ILE A 8 51.68 -2.02 -3.98
N ARG A 9 52.16 -2.64 -5.07
CA ARG A 9 51.38 -2.75 -6.32
C ARG A 9 50.12 -3.60 -6.13
N ILE A 10 50.20 -4.69 -5.37
CA ILE A 10 49.03 -5.54 -5.07
C ILE A 10 48.01 -4.76 -4.21
N LEU A 11 48.46 -4.05 -3.19
CA LEU A 11 47.60 -3.20 -2.35
C LEU A 11 46.97 -2.05 -3.14
N GLN A 12 47.69 -1.44 -4.09
CA GLN A 12 47.13 -0.43 -4.99
C GLN A 12 46.05 -1.01 -5.90
N ARG A 13 46.29 -2.18 -6.50
CA ARG A 13 45.28 -2.88 -7.33
C ARG A 13 44.05 -3.29 -6.52
N LEU A 14 44.25 -3.78 -5.29
CA LEU A 14 43.15 -4.05 -4.36
C LEU A 14 42.39 -2.76 -4.03
N ARG A 15 43.10 -1.67 -3.69
CA ARG A 15 42.48 -0.37 -3.44
C ARG A 15 41.61 0.08 -4.61
N GLU A 16 42.11 0.00 -5.83
CA GLU A 16 41.32 0.35 -7.02
C GLU A 16 40.09 -0.54 -7.18
N ALA A 17 40.21 -1.86 -6.99
CA ALA A 17 39.08 -2.78 -7.08
C ALA A 17 38.01 -2.49 -6.00
N PHE A 18 38.44 -2.28 -4.75
CA PHE A 18 37.57 -1.89 -3.65
C PHE A 18 36.93 -0.53 -3.89
N TRP A 19 37.68 0.44 -4.43
CA TRP A 19 37.16 1.76 -4.73
C TRP A 19 36.12 1.71 -5.84
N ARG A 20 36.37 1.01 -6.96
CA ARG A 20 35.38 0.81 -8.03
C ARG A 20 34.10 0.19 -7.51
N ARG A 21 34.21 -0.86 -6.68
CA ARG A 21 33.05 -1.54 -6.10
C ARG A 21 32.29 -0.65 -5.11
N ARG A 22 33.02 0.10 -4.28
CA ARG A 22 32.41 1.06 -3.36
C ARG A 22 31.70 2.17 -4.12
N VAL A 23 32.32 2.73 -5.15
CA VAL A 23 31.71 3.74 -6.02
C VAL A 23 30.46 3.17 -6.68
N LEU A 24 30.51 1.95 -7.23
CA LEU A 24 29.33 1.31 -7.83
C LEU A 24 28.18 1.16 -6.83
N HIS A 25 28.45 0.64 -5.63
CA HIS A 25 27.44 0.51 -4.59
C HIS A 25 26.88 1.89 -4.17
N TRP A 26 27.74 2.90 -4.03
CA TRP A 26 27.31 4.27 -3.73
C TRP A 26 26.49 4.89 -4.85
N LEU A 27 26.81 4.61 -6.11
CA LEU A 27 26.03 5.05 -7.26
C LEU A 27 24.65 4.39 -7.28
N VAL A 28 24.57 3.06 -7.12
CA VAL A 28 23.28 2.36 -7.00
C VAL A 28 22.46 2.95 -5.86
N ARG A 29 23.09 3.17 -4.70
CA ARG A 29 22.44 3.77 -3.54
C ARG A 29 21.94 5.19 -3.78
N ALA A 30 22.78 6.03 -4.40
CA ALA A 30 22.42 7.39 -4.77
C ALA A 30 21.24 7.40 -5.74
N THR A 31 21.28 6.54 -6.77
CA THR A 31 20.25 6.46 -7.80
C THR A 31 18.91 6.05 -7.20
N TRP A 32 18.84 5.00 -6.38
CA TRP A 32 17.54 4.60 -5.82
C TRP A 32 17.01 5.60 -4.80
N LEU A 33 17.87 6.21 -3.97
CA LEU A 33 17.46 7.28 -3.06
C LEU A 33 16.95 8.51 -3.83
N ALA A 34 17.62 8.87 -4.92
CA ALA A 34 17.21 9.99 -5.74
C ALA A 34 15.89 9.71 -6.48
N LEU A 35 15.62 8.45 -6.84
CA LEU A 35 14.33 8.03 -7.40
C LEU A 35 13.23 7.96 -6.33
N LEU A 36 13.54 7.60 -5.08
CA LEU A 36 12.54 7.50 -4.01
C LEU A 36 11.81 8.82 -3.77
N VAL A 37 12.54 9.94 -3.84
CA VAL A 37 12.01 11.30 -3.59
C VAL A 37 10.83 11.66 -4.53
N PRO A 38 10.97 11.62 -5.87
CA PRO A 38 9.85 11.84 -6.78
C PRO A 38 8.76 10.76 -6.62
N THR A 39 9.10 9.53 -6.26
CA THR A 39 8.09 8.48 -6.02
C THR A 39 7.17 8.82 -4.85
N VAL A 40 7.71 9.24 -3.71
CA VAL A 40 6.94 9.60 -2.51
C VAL A 40 6.00 10.77 -2.79
N VAL A 41 6.43 11.74 -3.58
CA VAL A 41 5.59 12.91 -3.82
C VAL A 41 4.68 12.76 -5.01
N MET A 42 5.00 11.91 -5.98
CA MET A 42 4.00 11.46 -6.95
C MET A 42 2.85 10.74 -6.23
N ALA A 43 3.15 9.92 -5.22
CA ALA A 43 2.13 9.34 -4.36
C ALA A 43 1.32 10.41 -3.61
N GLY A 44 1.98 11.43 -3.06
CA GLY A 44 1.32 12.57 -2.43
C GLY A 44 0.47 13.41 -3.39
N TYR A 45 0.91 13.58 -4.64
CA TYR A 45 0.14 14.24 -5.70
C TYR A 45 -1.13 13.46 -6.02
N LEU A 46 -1.04 12.14 -6.16
CA LEU A 46 -2.19 11.28 -6.45
C LEU A 46 -3.22 11.25 -5.31
N TRP A 47 -2.78 11.31 -4.04
CA TRP A 47 -3.68 11.27 -2.90
C TRP A 47 -4.20 12.63 -2.43
N TYR A 48 -3.39 13.68 -2.49
CA TYR A 48 -3.70 14.99 -1.92
C TYR A 48 -3.81 16.11 -2.96
N GLY A 49 -3.63 15.82 -4.25
CA GLY A 49 -3.67 16.83 -5.31
C GLY A 49 -2.53 17.85 -5.28
N TRP A 50 -1.40 17.52 -4.65
CA TRP A 50 -0.27 18.45 -4.46
C TRP A 50 0.48 18.77 -5.75
N GLN A 51 0.23 19.95 -6.31
CA GLN A 51 0.93 20.43 -7.50
C GLN A 51 2.30 21.04 -7.15
N VAL A 52 3.34 20.21 -7.05
CA VAL A 52 4.71 20.69 -6.85
C VAL A 52 5.37 20.94 -8.22
N PRO A 53 5.88 22.15 -8.50
CA PRO A 53 6.48 22.45 -9.80
C PRO A 53 7.74 21.62 -10.06
N TRP A 54 7.91 21.17 -11.31
CA TRP A 54 8.97 20.24 -11.74
C TRP A 54 10.40 20.74 -11.47
N ASN A 55 10.59 22.06 -11.36
CA ASN A 55 11.89 22.65 -11.07
C ASN A 55 12.39 22.33 -9.65
N ILE A 56 11.49 22.28 -8.66
CA ILE A 56 11.87 21.97 -7.27
C ILE A 56 12.39 20.53 -7.18
N TRP A 57 11.77 19.61 -7.94
CA TRP A 57 12.18 18.20 -8.03
C TRP A 57 13.61 18.02 -8.51
N LEU A 58 13.94 18.66 -9.63
CA LEU A 58 15.27 18.54 -10.23
C LEU A 58 16.35 19.06 -9.29
N VAL A 59 16.05 20.12 -8.51
CA VAL A 59 16.97 20.68 -7.52
C VAL A 59 17.21 19.70 -6.37
N VAL A 60 16.16 19.11 -5.81
CA VAL A 60 16.29 18.15 -4.70
C VAL A 60 17.02 16.87 -5.16
N MET A 61 16.68 16.33 -6.34
CA MET A 61 17.40 15.18 -6.91
C MET A 61 18.88 15.49 -7.16
N MET A 62 19.20 16.66 -7.73
CA MET A 62 20.58 17.08 -7.91
C MET A 62 21.31 17.19 -6.57
N LEU A 63 20.69 17.77 -5.53
CA LEU A 63 21.34 17.96 -4.24
C LEU A 63 21.64 16.64 -3.54
N VAL A 64 20.69 15.70 -3.56
CA VAL A 64 20.87 14.34 -3.01
C VAL A 64 21.92 13.56 -3.81
N GLY A 65 21.81 13.57 -5.14
CA GLY A 65 22.76 12.90 -6.03
C GLY A 65 24.18 13.44 -5.89
N PHE A 66 24.33 14.77 -5.87
CA PHE A 66 25.63 15.43 -5.72
C PHE A 66 26.24 15.19 -4.35
N SER A 67 25.46 15.29 -3.27
CA SER A 67 25.95 15.04 -1.91
C SER A 67 26.44 13.59 -1.75
N SER A 68 25.68 12.64 -2.31
CA SER A 68 26.05 11.22 -2.32
C SER A 68 27.31 10.96 -3.16
N MET A 69 27.40 11.59 -4.34
CA MET A 69 28.56 11.49 -5.22
C MET A 69 29.82 12.07 -4.55
N LEU A 70 29.72 13.25 -3.92
CA LEU A 70 30.81 13.90 -3.20
C LEU A 70 31.32 13.03 -2.05
N TRP A 71 30.41 12.35 -1.34
CA TRP A 71 30.77 11.43 -0.26
C TRP A 71 31.49 10.18 -0.78
N SER A 72 31.11 9.68 -1.96
CA SER A 72 31.74 8.53 -2.61
C SER A 72 33.18 8.80 -3.07
N LEU A 73 33.48 10.05 -3.42
CA LEU A 73 34.78 10.47 -3.93
C LEU A 73 35.85 10.56 -2.84
N ARG A 74 35.48 10.47 -1.55
CA ARG A 74 36.42 10.62 -0.44
C ARG A 74 37.48 9.49 -0.47
N PRO A 75 38.75 9.79 -0.77
CA PRO A 75 39.77 8.75 -0.94
C PRO A 75 40.09 8.09 0.39
N ILE A 76 40.14 6.75 0.39
CA ILE A 76 40.55 5.98 1.57
C ILE A 76 42.08 5.89 1.56
N SER A 77 42.72 6.37 2.63
CA SER A 77 44.16 6.22 2.82
C SER A 77 44.56 4.75 2.89
N LEU A 78 45.68 4.37 2.27
CA LEU A 78 46.19 2.98 2.29
C LEU A 78 46.37 2.44 3.71
N LYS A 79 46.84 3.26 4.65
CA LYS A 79 47.00 2.87 6.08
C LYS A 79 45.68 2.44 6.72
N LYS A 80 44.61 3.23 6.55
CA LYS A 80 43.26 2.88 7.04
C LYS A 80 42.72 1.61 6.38
N MET A 81 43.06 1.37 5.12
CA MET A 81 42.64 0.18 4.40
C MET A 81 43.33 -1.08 4.94
N ALA A 82 44.65 -1.03 5.17
CA ALA A 82 45.38 -2.11 5.81
C ALA A 82 44.82 -2.42 7.21
N HIS A 83 44.55 -1.37 8.01
CA HIS A 83 43.97 -1.53 9.35
C HIS A 83 42.58 -2.16 9.34
N ARG A 84 41.70 -1.75 8.41
CA ARG A 84 40.37 -2.36 8.26
C ARG A 84 40.45 -3.81 7.80
N LEU A 85 41.37 -4.12 6.89
CA LEU A 85 41.58 -5.49 6.42
C LEU A 85 42.08 -6.40 7.54
N ASP A 86 43.02 -5.91 8.37
CA ASP A 86 43.44 -6.62 9.58
C ASP A 86 42.25 -6.91 10.50
N ASN A 87 41.45 -5.90 10.83
CA ASN A 87 40.31 -6.05 11.74
C ASN A 87 39.25 -7.00 11.19
N LEU A 88 38.95 -6.95 9.89
CA LEU A 88 37.96 -7.83 9.26
C LEU A 88 38.42 -9.30 9.22
N LEU A 89 39.73 -9.53 9.15
CA LEU A 89 40.30 -10.87 9.00
C LEU A 89 40.82 -11.42 10.34
N GLY A 90 40.68 -10.67 11.43
CA GLY A 90 41.28 -11.02 12.72
C GLY A 90 42.80 -11.13 12.66
N MET A 91 43.43 -10.57 11.62
CA MET A 91 44.88 -10.54 11.52
C MET A 91 45.36 -9.49 12.53
N ARG A 92 46.06 -9.97 13.56
CA ARG A 92 46.54 -9.17 14.70
C ARG A 92 47.62 -8.18 14.24
N SER A 93 47.23 -7.11 13.55
CA SER A 93 48.13 -6.09 12.99
C SER A 93 49.16 -6.59 11.95
N GLN A 94 48.98 -7.78 11.37
CA GLN A 94 50.01 -8.36 10.48
C GLN A 94 50.14 -7.59 9.16
N LEU A 95 49.01 -7.18 8.57
CA LEU A 95 49.03 -6.43 7.31
C LEU A 95 49.55 -5.01 7.50
N ILE A 96 49.20 -4.35 8.61
CA ILE A 96 49.69 -3.00 8.88
C ILE A 96 51.20 -3.01 9.16
N THR A 97 51.71 -3.98 9.92
CA THR A 97 53.14 -4.11 10.15
C THR A 97 53.89 -4.43 8.86
N ALA A 98 53.39 -5.36 8.03
CA ALA A 98 53.99 -5.64 6.72
C ALA A 98 53.98 -4.41 5.79
N TYR A 99 52.93 -3.57 5.84
CA TYR A 99 52.87 -2.31 5.12
C TYR A 99 53.91 -1.29 5.64
N GLU A 100 54.03 -1.12 6.95
CA GLU A 100 55.00 -0.16 7.54
C GLU A 100 56.45 -0.59 7.27
N VAL A 101 56.74 -1.90 7.38
CA VAL A 101 58.05 -2.47 7.07
C VAL A 101 58.38 -2.34 5.59
N SER A 102 57.45 -2.65 4.68
CA SER A 102 57.67 -2.49 3.23
C SER A 102 57.77 -1.03 2.78
N TYR A 103 57.07 -0.12 3.45
CA TYR A 103 57.16 1.32 3.20
C TYR A 103 58.50 1.90 3.70
N ALA A 104 58.96 1.48 4.88
CA ALA A 104 60.29 1.84 5.40
C ALA A 104 61.42 1.31 4.51
N ALA A 105 61.31 0.04 4.09
CA ALA A 105 62.19 -0.63 3.14
C ALA A 105 62.35 0.12 1.81
N GLY A 106 61.24 0.62 1.26
CA GLY A 106 61.24 1.40 0.02
C GLY A 106 61.97 2.73 0.15
N ARG A 107 62.07 3.29 1.36
CA ARG A 107 62.76 4.55 1.63
C ARG A 107 64.26 4.37 1.85
N THR A 108 64.68 3.27 2.50
CA THR A 108 66.08 3.01 2.85
C THR A 108 66.85 2.24 1.78
N GLY A 109 66.17 1.59 0.84
CA GLY A 109 66.80 0.86 -0.27
C GLY A 109 67.44 -0.49 0.09
N HIS A 110 67.50 -0.84 1.38
CA HIS A 110 67.98 -2.13 1.88
C HIS A 110 67.16 -2.60 3.10
N VAL A 111 66.88 -3.90 3.15
CA VAL A 111 66.22 -4.58 4.28
C VAL A 111 67.02 -5.84 4.56
N ASP A 112 67.86 -5.83 5.58
CA ASP A 112 68.68 -6.99 5.97
C ASP A 112 67.96 -7.91 6.97
N ASN A 113 66.64 -7.80 7.09
CA ASN A 113 65.87 -8.58 8.05
C ASN A 113 65.10 -9.73 7.35
N PRO A 114 65.54 -11.00 7.49
CA PRO A 114 64.86 -12.14 6.86
C PRO A 114 63.43 -12.34 7.38
N ILE A 115 63.15 -11.93 8.62
CA ILE A 115 61.80 -12.01 9.21
C ILE A 115 60.86 -11.03 8.49
N ALA A 116 61.36 -9.85 8.11
CA ALA A 116 60.58 -8.88 7.35
C ALA A 116 60.21 -9.42 5.96
N GLU A 117 61.10 -10.16 5.30
CA GLU A 117 60.80 -10.78 4.01
C GLU A 117 59.72 -11.87 4.13
N GLN A 118 59.79 -12.72 5.16
CA GLN A 118 58.78 -13.75 5.41
C GLN A 118 57.41 -13.13 5.71
N LEU A 119 57.35 -12.09 6.55
CA LEU A 119 56.10 -11.36 6.84
C LEU A 119 55.47 -10.75 5.58
N VAL A 120 56.29 -10.18 4.69
CA VAL A 120 55.81 -9.63 3.42
C VAL A 120 55.28 -10.74 2.51
N GLN A 121 55.94 -11.90 2.43
CA GLN A 121 55.47 -13.02 1.63
C GLN A 121 54.14 -13.60 2.14
N ASP A 122 53.98 -13.75 3.45
CA ASP A 122 52.73 -14.24 4.04
C ASP A 122 51.58 -13.23 3.87
N ALA A 123 51.87 -11.93 4.00
CA ALA A 123 50.91 -10.87 3.70
C ALA A 123 50.46 -10.91 2.23
N VAL A 124 51.38 -11.16 1.28
CA VAL A 124 51.04 -11.29 -0.14
C VAL A 124 50.14 -12.51 -0.39
N ARG A 125 50.46 -13.68 0.19
CA ARG A 125 49.63 -14.89 0.04
C ARG A 125 48.22 -14.65 0.57
N THR A 126 48.11 -14.02 1.72
CA THR A 126 46.82 -13.69 2.34
C THR A 126 46.03 -12.67 1.52
N ALA A 127 46.70 -11.64 0.98
CA ALA A 127 46.06 -10.65 0.10
C ALA A 127 45.53 -11.27 -1.20
N VAL A 128 46.24 -12.26 -1.76
CA VAL A 128 45.80 -13.00 -2.96
C VAL A 128 44.59 -13.88 -2.65
N ALA A 129 44.61 -14.61 -1.53
CA ALA A 129 43.45 -15.40 -1.09
C ALA A 129 42.21 -14.52 -0.88
N LEU A 130 42.41 -13.35 -0.25
CA LEU A 130 41.35 -12.39 0.01
C LEU A 130 40.72 -11.84 -1.27
N ARG A 131 41.53 -11.60 -2.31
CA ARG A 131 41.02 -11.14 -3.61
C ARG A 131 39.94 -12.07 -4.15
N ARG A 132 40.08 -13.38 -3.95
CA ARG A 132 39.10 -14.38 -4.42
C ARG A 132 37.81 -14.30 -3.61
N GLN A 133 37.90 -14.09 -2.31
CA GLN A 133 36.74 -13.99 -1.41
C GLN A 133 35.98 -12.67 -1.57
N VAL A 134 36.68 -11.58 -1.86
CA VAL A 134 36.09 -10.25 -2.12
C VAL A 134 35.32 -10.20 -3.45
N ILE A 135 35.46 -11.18 -4.35
CA ILE A 135 34.67 -11.21 -5.59
C ILE A 135 33.22 -11.60 -5.33
N VAL A 136 32.92 -12.32 -4.24
CA VAL A 136 31.54 -12.64 -3.90
C VAL A 136 30.84 -11.34 -3.47
N MET A 137 29.89 -10.89 -4.30
CA MET A 137 29.07 -9.73 -3.98
C MET A 137 28.35 -10.00 -2.66
N GLY A 138 28.53 -9.10 -1.70
CA GLY A 138 27.88 -9.22 -0.40
C GLY A 138 26.38 -9.11 -0.60
N ARG A 139 25.61 -9.90 0.14
CA ARG A 139 24.14 -9.92 0.12
C ARG A 139 23.51 -8.52 0.15
N GLY A 140 24.16 -7.56 0.83
CA GLY A 140 23.75 -6.16 0.87
C GLY A 140 23.74 -5.44 -0.49
N PHE A 141 24.68 -5.72 -1.40
CA PHE A 141 24.67 -5.10 -2.74
C PHE A 141 23.43 -5.54 -3.53
N TRP A 142 23.11 -6.84 -3.48
CA TRP A 142 21.93 -7.37 -4.15
C TRP A 142 20.65 -6.75 -3.58
N LEU A 143 20.53 -6.60 -2.26
CA LEU A 143 19.38 -5.93 -1.66
C LEU A 143 19.18 -4.50 -2.20
N GLU A 144 20.25 -3.72 -2.35
CA GLU A 144 20.15 -2.37 -2.92
C GLU A 144 19.76 -2.37 -4.40
N VAL A 145 20.22 -3.36 -5.18
CA VAL A 145 19.79 -3.53 -6.58
C VAL A 145 18.30 -3.89 -6.65
N HIS A 146 17.81 -4.78 -5.79
CA HIS A 146 16.38 -5.10 -5.74
C HIS A 146 15.55 -3.88 -5.32
N ALA A 147 16.02 -3.08 -4.36
CA ALA A 147 15.36 -1.84 -3.96
C ALA A 147 15.29 -0.83 -5.13
N LEU A 148 16.38 -0.69 -5.90
CA LEU A 148 16.39 0.15 -7.11
C LEU A 148 15.34 -0.32 -8.13
N ILE A 149 15.27 -1.62 -8.41
CA ILE A 149 14.29 -2.19 -9.35
C ILE A 149 12.86 -1.98 -8.85
N ALA A 150 12.60 -2.23 -7.57
CA ALA A 150 11.29 -2.05 -6.97
C ALA A 150 10.81 -0.59 -7.03
N ILE A 151 11.68 0.37 -6.69
CA ILE A 151 11.34 1.80 -6.74
C ILE A 151 11.14 2.27 -8.19
N ALA A 152 11.99 1.81 -9.12
CA ALA A 152 11.83 2.13 -10.54
C ALA A 152 10.52 1.58 -11.12
N ALA A 153 10.15 0.34 -10.75
CA ALA A 153 8.88 -0.25 -11.15
C ALA A 153 7.69 0.50 -10.55
N LEU A 154 7.74 0.87 -9.28
CA LEU A 154 6.68 1.62 -8.61
C LEU A 154 6.49 3.02 -9.22
N LEU A 155 7.58 3.72 -9.50
CA LEU A 155 7.53 5.01 -10.20
C LEU A 155 6.95 4.85 -11.60
N GLY A 156 7.35 3.80 -12.34
CA GLY A 156 6.80 3.49 -13.65
C GLY A 156 5.29 3.22 -13.62
N ALA A 157 4.80 2.49 -12.62
CA ALA A 157 3.38 2.24 -12.43
C ALA A 157 2.60 3.53 -12.12
N MET A 158 3.13 4.40 -11.25
CA MET A 158 2.51 5.71 -10.96
C MET A 158 2.45 6.62 -12.20
N LEU A 159 3.51 6.65 -13.01
CA LEU A 159 3.51 7.39 -14.27
C LEU A 159 2.52 6.82 -15.28
N LEU A 160 2.33 5.50 -15.31
CA LEU A 160 1.32 4.87 -16.15
C LEU A 160 -0.10 5.27 -15.70
N VAL A 161 -0.37 5.28 -14.39
CA VAL A 161 -1.67 5.73 -13.84
C VAL A 161 -1.93 7.21 -14.16
N ASP A 162 -0.93 8.09 -14.03
CA ASP A 162 -1.07 9.51 -14.41
C ASP A 162 -1.31 9.68 -15.93
N ALA A 163 -0.67 8.85 -16.76
CA ALA A 163 -0.87 8.88 -18.21
C ALA A 163 -2.25 8.35 -18.63
N LEU A 164 -2.82 7.42 -17.87
CA LEU A 164 -4.16 6.88 -18.09
C LEU A 164 -5.26 7.75 -17.49
N SER A 165 -4.94 8.59 -16.52
CA SER A 165 -5.88 9.53 -15.92
C SER A 165 -6.23 10.59 -16.96
N PRO A 166 -7.48 10.65 -17.47
CA PRO A 166 -7.86 11.65 -18.44
C PRO A 166 -7.71 13.02 -17.78
N ARG A 167 -6.67 13.76 -18.18
CA ARG A 167 -6.53 15.17 -17.83
C ARG A 167 -7.67 15.87 -18.53
N ILE A 168 -8.80 16.00 -17.84
CA ILE A 168 -9.87 16.90 -18.25
C ILE A 168 -9.14 18.23 -18.41
N PRO A 169 -8.96 18.74 -19.65
CA PRO A 169 -8.22 19.98 -19.85
C PRO A 169 -8.94 20.98 -18.96
N SER A 170 -8.26 21.47 -17.91
CA SER A 170 -8.81 22.41 -16.94
C SER A 170 -9.55 23.42 -17.77
N ALA A 171 -10.89 23.35 -17.72
CA ALA A 171 -11.77 23.89 -18.75
C ALA A 171 -11.25 25.28 -19.04
N ALA A 172 -10.54 25.42 -20.19
CA ALA A 172 -9.60 26.51 -20.41
C ALA A 172 -10.33 27.74 -19.94
N GLU A 173 -9.89 28.33 -18.82
CA GLU A 173 -10.64 29.38 -18.12
C GLU A 173 -11.12 30.28 -19.23
N ILE A 174 -12.40 30.14 -19.59
CA ILE A 174 -13.00 30.96 -20.61
C ILE A 174 -12.96 32.25 -19.82
N GLU A 175 -11.96 33.08 -20.12
CA GLU A 175 -11.85 34.43 -19.59
C GLU A 175 -13.22 35.00 -19.85
N LEU A 176 -14.06 34.95 -18.81
CA LEU A 176 -15.40 35.47 -18.85
C LEU A 176 -15.15 36.89 -19.31
N PRO A 177 -15.62 37.27 -20.52
CA PRO A 177 -15.22 38.51 -21.17
C PRO A 177 -15.35 39.58 -20.12
N ALA A 178 -14.20 40.20 -19.77
CA ALA A 178 -14.05 41.03 -18.57
C ALA A 178 -15.33 41.82 -18.39
N SER A 179 -16.11 41.50 -17.34
CA SER A 179 -17.50 41.94 -17.18
C SER A 179 -17.59 43.35 -17.70
N GLY A 180 -18.20 43.47 -18.88
CA GLY A 180 -18.12 44.69 -19.66
C GLY A 180 -18.46 45.85 -18.74
N GLN A 181 -17.65 46.92 -18.80
CA GLN A 181 -17.96 48.20 -18.18
C GLN A 181 -19.48 48.37 -18.16
N GLU A 182 -20.06 48.45 -16.96
CA GLU A 182 -21.48 48.70 -16.77
C GLU A 182 -21.88 49.78 -17.78
N PRO A 183 -22.72 49.47 -18.77
CA PRO A 183 -23.03 50.39 -19.82
C PRO A 183 -23.66 51.61 -19.16
N LYS A 184 -22.98 52.76 -19.28
CA LYS A 184 -23.60 54.05 -18.98
C LYS A 184 -24.93 54.08 -19.73
N ALA A 185 -25.99 54.37 -18.99
CA ALA A 185 -27.40 54.10 -19.29
C ALA A 185 -28.01 54.79 -20.54
N ASP A 186 -27.24 55.13 -21.57
CA ASP A 186 -27.67 56.04 -22.64
C ASP A 186 -27.70 55.45 -24.05
N GLU A 187 -27.43 54.17 -24.27
CA GLU A 187 -27.54 53.60 -25.63
C GLU A 187 -28.16 52.20 -25.63
N VAL A 188 -29.50 52.20 -25.50
CA VAL A 188 -30.37 51.04 -25.71
C VAL A 188 -30.49 50.81 -27.22
N ILE A 189 -29.65 49.94 -27.77
CA ILE A 189 -29.88 49.31 -29.07
C ILE A 189 -30.63 47.99 -28.79
N PRO A 190 -31.84 47.78 -29.32
CA PRO A 190 -32.60 46.56 -29.08
C PRO A 190 -31.85 45.34 -29.66
N PRO A 191 -31.51 44.32 -28.84
CA PRO A 191 -30.87 43.11 -29.32
C PRO A 191 -31.85 42.25 -30.13
N ASP A 192 -31.34 41.63 -31.18
CA ASP A 192 -32.04 40.61 -31.96
C ASP A 192 -32.53 39.46 -31.05
N PRO A 193 -33.72 38.90 -31.29
CA PRO A 193 -34.31 37.87 -30.45
C PRO A 193 -33.47 36.59 -30.49
N VAL A 194 -32.73 36.34 -29.41
CA VAL A 194 -32.10 35.05 -29.14
C VAL A 194 -33.23 34.04 -28.96
N LEU A 195 -33.32 33.08 -29.90
CA LEU A 195 -34.19 31.91 -29.80
C LEU A 195 -33.81 31.14 -28.53
N MET A 196 -34.58 31.31 -27.46
CA MET A 196 -34.45 30.49 -26.27
C MET A 196 -34.58 29.01 -26.68
N PRO A 197 -33.70 28.12 -26.19
CA PRO A 197 -33.90 26.69 -26.39
C PRO A 197 -35.30 26.32 -25.86
N PRO A 198 -36.05 25.46 -26.58
CA PRO A 198 -37.38 25.07 -26.16
C PRO A 198 -37.33 24.54 -24.72
N PRO A 199 -38.32 24.86 -23.88
CA PRO A 199 -38.38 24.33 -22.52
C PRO A 199 -38.33 22.79 -22.59
N PRO A 200 -37.62 22.14 -21.65
CA PRO A 200 -37.58 20.68 -21.58
C PRO A 200 -39.02 20.18 -21.54
N GLN A 201 -39.36 19.27 -22.46
CA GLN A 201 -40.71 18.73 -22.52
C GLN A 201 -40.98 17.95 -21.22
N PRO A 202 -42.16 18.12 -20.61
CA PRO A 202 -42.52 17.34 -19.43
C PRO A 202 -42.53 15.86 -19.79
N ILE A 203 -41.82 15.05 -19.00
CA ILE A 203 -41.79 13.60 -19.15
C ILE A 203 -43.22 13.08 -18.97
N SER A 204 -43.73 12.32 -19.94
CA SER A 204 -45.08 11.77 -19.82
C SER A 204 -45.11 10.65 -18.78
N GLN A 205 -46.20 10.56 -18.00
CA GLN A 205 -46.36 9.54 -16.97
C GLN A 205 -46.20 8.10 -17.52
N ALA A 206 -46.64 7.87 -18.76
CA ALA A 206 -46.46 6.57 -19.44
C ALA A 206 -44.99 6.23 -19.70
N GLN A 207 -44.15 7.22 -20.04
CA GLN A 207 -42.71 7.01 -20.23
C GLN A 207 -42.01 6.71 -18.90
N LEU A 208 -42.38 7.41 -17.83
CA LEU A 208 -41.85 7.15 -16.50
C LEU A 208 -42.20 5.73 -16.03
N GLN A 209 -43.45 5.31 -16.22
CA GLN A 209 -43.90 3.98 -15.81
C GLN A 209 -43.17 2.86 -16.59
N ALA A 210 -42.98 3.04 -17.91
CA ALA A 210 -42.19 2.11 -18.71
C ALA A 210 -40.71 2.05 -18.28
N ALA A 211 -40.13 3.18 -17.86
CA ALA A 211 -38.75 3.22 -17.36
C ALA A 211 -38.61 2.48 -16.02
N LEU A 212 -39.58 2.63 -15.12
CA LEU A 212 -39.60 1.93 -13.83
C LEU A 212 -39.81 0.42 -14.01
N GLU A 213 -40.66 0.00 -14.95
CA GLU A 213 -40.86 -1.42 -15.29
C GLU A 213 -39.59 -2.05 -15.86
N ALA A 214 -38.89 -1.36 -16.77
CA ALA A 214 -37.60 -1.81 -17.30
C ALA A 214 -36.53 -1.94 -16.20
N LEU A 215 -36.53 -1.03 -15.22
CA LEU A 215 -35.63 -1.10 -14.07
C LEU A 215 -35.99 -2.29 -13.16
N ALA A 216 -37.29 -2.51 -12.88
CA ALA A 216 -37.74 -3.63 -12.06
C ALA A 216 -37.38 -4.98 -12.68
N ASP A 217 -37.59 -5.15 -13.99
CA ASP A 217 -37.24 -6.37 -14.71
C ASP A 217 -35.73 -6.67 -14.65
N ALA A 218 -34.88 -5.66 -14.86
CA ALA A 218 -33.44 -5.81 -14.75
C ALA A 218 -32.97 -6.20 -13.33
N LEU A 219 -33.60 -5.62 -12.29
CA LEU A 219 -33.28 -5.94 -10.90
C LEU A 219 -33.85 -7.30 -10.45
N ARG A 220 -34.86 -7.84 -11.12
CA ARG A 220 -35.51 -9.11 -10.76
C ARG A 220 -34.60 -10.32 -11.02
N ASP A 221 -33.73 -10.23 -12.03
CA ASP A 221 -32.85 -11.31 -12.45
C ASP A 221 -31.74 -11.61 -11.43
N GLN A 222 -31.35 -10.63 -10.60
CA GLN A 222 -30.35 -10.82 -9.56
C GLN A 222 -31.02 -11.08 -8.20
N ALA A 223 -30.64 -12.17 -7.54
CA ALA A 223 -31.17 -12.51 -6.22
C ALA A 223 -30.93 -11.42 -5.17
N VAL A 224 -29.85 -10.65 -5.31
CA VAL A 224 -29.45 -9.58 -4.38
C VAL A 224 -30.26 -8.28 -4.56
N SER A 225 -30.88 -8.04 -5.71
CA SER A 225 -31.70 -6.85 -5.98
C SER A 225 -33.20 -7.13 -6.09
N ARG A 226 -33.62 -8.37 -5.85
CA ARG A 226 -35.02 -8.79 -5.95
C ARG A 226 -35.96 -7.98 -5.05
N ALA A 227 -35.53 -7.62 -3.84
CA ALA A 227 -36.32 -6.80 -2.92
C ALA A 227 -36.59 -5.38 -3.46
N ALA A 228 -35.61 -4.79 -4.15
CA ALA A 228 -35.78 -3.51 -4.83
C ALA A 228 -36.74 -3.63 -6.02
N ALA A 229 -36.62 -4.69 -6.82
CA ALA A 229 -37.53 -4.98 -7.93
C ALA A 229 -38.99 -5.13 -7.46
N GLU A 230 -39.22 -5.90 -6.40
CA GLU A 230 -40.57 -6.10 -5.82
C GLU A 230 -41.18 -4.82 -5.25
N SER A 231 -40.34 -3.87 -4.80
CA SER A 231 -40.81 -2.56 -4.34
C SER A 231 -41.18 -1.66 -5.51
N LEU A 232 -40.39 -1.66 -6.59
CA LEU A 232 -40.73 -0.98 -7.85
C LEU A 232 -42.03 -1.52 -8.48
N ASP A 233 -42.22 -2.85 -8.49
CA ASP A 233 -43.43 -3.50 -9.01
C ASP A 233 -44.70 -3.07 -8.25
N ARG A 234 -44.57 -2.83 -6.95
CA ARG A 234 -45.67 -2.34 -6.09
C ARG A 234 -45.92 -0.84 -6.23
N GLY A 235 -45.07 -0.12 -6.97
CA GLY A 235 -45.07 1.34 -7.03
C GLY A 235 -44.59 2.01 -5.75
N ASP A 236 -43.88 1.29 -4.88
CA ASP A 236 -43.28 1.80 -3.64
C ASP A 236 -41.87 2.31 -3.94
N LEU A 237 -41.80 3.54 -4.45
CA LEU A 237 -40.53 4.16 -4.88
C LEU A 237 -39.59 4.40 -3.69
N GLY A 238 -40.14 4.81 -2.53
CA GLY A 238 -39.36 4.98 -1.30
C GLY A 238 -38.79 3.66 -0.77
N GLY A 239 -39.59 2.58 -0.78
CA GLY A 239 -39.10 1.24 -0.44
C GLY A 239 -38.00 0.76 -1.39
N ALA A 240 -38.14 1.01 -2.70
CA ALA A 240 -37.11 0.69 -3.68
C ALA A 240 -35.81 1.47 -3.45
N ALA A 241 -35.89 2.76 -3.12
CA ALA A 241 -34.73 3.59 -2.81
C ALA A 241 -33.98 3.08 -1.56
N GLU A 242 -34.69 2.66 -0.51
CA GLU A 242 -34.06 2.09 0.68
C GLU A 242 -33.34 0.76 0.38
N GLU A 243 -33.95 -0.13 -0.41
CA GLU A 243 -33.31 -1.38 -0.81
C GLU A 243 -32.07 -1.15 -1.71
N LEU A 244 -32.09 -0.12 -2.57
CA LEU A 244 -30.92 0.26 -3.37
C LEU A 244 -29.77 0.80 -2.52
N ARG A 245 -30.05 1.60 -1.48
CA ARG A 245 -29.03 2.05 -0.50
C ARG A 245 -28.41 0.85 0.24
N ARG A 246 -29.23 -0.08 0.72
CA ARG A 246 -28.75 -1.32 1.37
C ARG A 246 -27.93 -2.18 0.40
N LEU A 247 -28.27 -2.21 -0.88
CA LEU A 247 -27.50 -2.91 -1.90
C LEU A 247 -26.13 -2.23 -2.12
N ALA A 248 -26.09 -0.89 -2.13
CA ALA A 248 -24.84 -0.13 -2.22
C ALA A 248 -23.89 -0.47 -1.05
N ASP A 249 -24.38 -0.51 0.18
CA ASP A 249 -23.59 -0.87 1.37
C ASP A 249 -23.02 -2.29 1.30
N ARG A 250 -23.71 -3.22 0.64
CA ARG A 250 -23.32 -4.63 0.53
C ARG A 250 -22.46 -4.92 -0.71
N LEU A 251 -22.30 -3.95 -1.61
CA LEU A 251 -21.69 -4.15 -2.92
C LEU A 251 -20.24 -4.64 -2.83
N GLU A 252 -19.48 -4.17 -1.84
CA GLU A 252 -18.09 -4.60 -1.60
C GLU A 252 -17.99 -6.09 -1.25
N GLY A 253 -19.00 -6.61 -0.54
CA GLY A 253 -19.10 -8.01 -0.13
C GLY A 253 -19.61 -8.97 -1.22
N LEU A 254 -20.07 -8.46 -2.36
CA LEU A 254 -20.52 -9.30 -3.47
C LEU A 254 -19.33 -9.97 -4.18
N SER A 255 -19.59 -11.17 -4.73
CA SER A 255 -18.62 -11.82 -5.60
C SER A 255 -18.43 -11.02 -6.89
N GLU A 256 -17.26 -11.13 -7.52
CA GLU A 256 -16.96 -10.41 -8.77
C GLU A 256 -17.94 -10.80 -9.89
N GLN A 257 -18.33 -12.07 -9.95
CA GLN A 257 -19.36 -12.53 -10.89
C GLN A 257 -20.73 -11.88 -10.63
N ALA A 258 -21.16 -11.77 -9.37
CA ALA A 258 -22.43 -11.11 -9.04
C ALA A 258 -22.40 -9.60 -9.37
N ARG A 259 -21.25 -8.94 -9.17
CA ARG A 259 -21.06 -7.54 -9.58
C ARG A 259 -21.12 -7.35 -11.09
N GLN A 260 -20.49 -8.24 -11.86
CA GLN A 260 -20.55 -8.20 -13.32
C GLN A 260 -21.98 -8.40 -13.83
N GLN A 261 -22.69 -9.39 -13.29
CA GLN A 261 -24.08 -9.67 -13.63
C GLN A 261 -25.01 -8.49 -13.30
N LEU A 262 -24.82 -7.87 -12.12
CA LEU A 262 -25.55 -6.65 -11.77
C LEU A 262 -25.23 -5.51 -12.75
N GLY A 263 -23.96 -5.32 -13.13
CA GLY A 263 -23.55 -4.29 -14.09
C GLY A 263 -24.18 -4.47 -15.47
N GLU A 264 -24.24 -5.71 -15.97
CA GLU A 264 -24.91 -6.06 -17.23
C GLU A 264 -26.42 -5.73 -17.16
N SER A 265 -27.11 -6.12 -16.08
CA SER A 265 -28.52 -5.82 -15.87
C SER A 265 -28.80 -4.31 -15.80
N LEU A 266 -27.95 -3.52 -15.10
CA LEU A 266 -28.11 -2.06 -15.03
C LEU A 266 -27.86 -1.39 -16.39
N GLN A 267 -26.91 -1.89 -17.18
CA GLN A 267 -26.66 -1.41 -18.53
C GLN A 267 -27.85 -1.67 -19.45
N GLU A 268 -28.41 -2.89 -19.41
CA GLU A 268 -29.60 -3.25 -20.18
C GLU A 268 -30.82 -2.38 -19.80
N ALA A 269 -31.02 -2.12 -18.50
CA ALA A 269 -32.05 -1.20 -18.04
C ALA A 269 -31.85 0.22 -18.61
N ALA A 270 -30.63 0.74 -18.57
CA ALA A 270 -30.31 2.06 -19.10
C ALA A 270 -30.55 2.17 -20.62
N ASP A 271 -30.20 1.12 -21.37
CA ASP A 271 -30.40 1.07 -22.82
C ASP A 271 -31.89 0.98 -23.17
N ASN A 272 -32.68 0.21 -22.41
CA ASN A 272 -34.13 0.07 -22.59
C ASN A 272 -34.91 1.37 -22.26
N MET A 273 -34.40 2.22 -21.35
CA MET A 273 -35.00 3.53 -21.07
C MET A 273 -34.81 4.56 -22.20
N GLY A 274 -33.85 4.32 -23.10
CA GLY A 274 -33.71 5.07 -24.35
C GLY A 274 -33.41 6.57 -24.20
N GLY A 275 -32.72 6.98 -23.12
CA GLY A 275 -32.37 8.39 -22.86
C GLY A 275 -33.56 9.32 -22.58
N ASN A 276 -34.78 8.79 -22.49
CA ASN A 276 -36.00 9.57 -22.29
C ASN A 276 -36.17 10.09 -20.86
N VAL A 277 -35.45 9.49 -19.91
CA VAL A 277 -35.43 9.89 -18.49
C VAL A 277 -33.97 10.05 -18.04
N PRO A 278 -33.30 11.17 -18.39
CA PRO A 278 -31.88 11.37 -18.11
C PRO A 278 -31.51 11.23 -16.64
N SER A 279 -32.43 11.60 -15.75
CA SER A 279 -32.26 11.52 -14.30
C SER A 279 -32.10 10.08 -13.79
N LEU A 280 -32.67 9.08 -14.46
CA LEU A 280 -32.54 7.67 -14.09
C LEU A 280 -31.48 6.95 -14.93
N SER A 281 -31.40 7.25 -16.23
CA SER A 281 -30.45 6.56 -17.11
C SER A 281 -29.00 6.87 -16.79
N GLN A 282 -28.68 8.09 -16.31
CA GLN A 282 -27.31 8.49 -16.06
C GLN A 282 -26.68 7.81 -14.83
N PRO A 283 -27.36 7.73 -13.67
CA PRO A 283 -26.90 6.91 -12.55
C PRO A 283 -26.73 5.43 -12.94
N LEU A 284 -27.63 4.86 -13.75
CA LEU A 284 -27.54 3.47 -14.20
C LEU A 284 -26.31 3.21 -15.07
N GLN A 285 -26.03 4.08 -16.05
CA GLN A 285 -24.84 3.98 -16.89
C GLN A 285 -23.54 4.20 -16.10
N ASN A 286 -23.56 5.09 -15.11
CA ASN A 286 -22.41 5.30 -14.23
C ASN A 286 -22.17 4.05 -13.36
N GLY A 287 -23.25 3.47 -12.82
CA GLY A 287 -23.21 2.26 -12.00
C GLY A 287 -22.72 1.04 -12.79
N SER A 288 -23.23 0.82 -14.00
CA SER A 288 -22.78 -0.28 -14.86
C SER A 288 -21.29 -0.17 -15.22
N GLN A 289 -20.83 1.01 -15.63
CA GLN A 289 -19.42 1.25 -15.96
C GLN A 289 -18.50 1.11 -14.74
N ALA A 290 -18.95 1.55 -13.57
CA ALA A 290 -18.18 1.39 -12.34
C ALA A 290 -18.07 -0.10 -11.95
N LEU A 291 -19.15 -0.86 -12.06
CA LEU A 291 -19.14 -2.31 -11.85
C LEU A 291 -18.23 -3.05 -12.85
N GLU A 292 -18.25 -2.66 -14.13
CA GLU A 292 -17.38 -3.22 -15.17
C GLU A 292 -15.89 -2.97 -14.86
N ARG A 293 -15.56 -1.78 -14.34
CA ARG A 293 -14.18 -1.42 -13.94
C ARG A 293 -13.78 -1.96 -12.57
N SER A 294 -14.64 -2.73 -11.90
CA SER A 294 -14.46 -3.17 -10.51
C SER A 294 -14.27 -2.01 -9.52
N ASP A 295 -14.83 -0.83 -9.83
CA ASP A 295 -14.83 0.37 -8.98
C ASP A 295 -16.04 0.33 -8.03
N SER A 296 -15.91 -0.39 -6.92
CA SER A 296 -16.98 -0.55 -5.93
C SER A 296 -17.44 0.77 -5.30
N PRO A 297 -16.55 1.73 -4.95
CA PRO A 297 -16.97 3.06 -4.50
C PRO A 297 -17.80 3.81 -5.54
N GLY A 298 -17.37 3.84 -6.81
CA GLY A 298 -18.12 4.50 -7.88
C GLY A 298 -19.49 3.86 -8.13
N ALA A 299 -19.58 2.54 -8.07
CA ALA A 299 -20.83 1.82 -8.24
C ALA A 299 -21.80 2.03 -7.07
N SER A 300 -21.29 2.09 -5.83
CA SER A 300 -22.09 2.38 -4.64
C SER A 300 -22.66 3.81 -4.70
N GLN A 301 -21.84 4.79 -5.09
CA GLN A 301 -22.27 6.17 -5.27
C GLN A 301 -23.34 6.30 -6.38
N ALA A 302 -23.23 5.53 -7.46
CA ALA A 302 -24.22 5.52 -8.54
C ALA A 302 -25.57 4.92 -8.10
N LEU A 303 -25.56 3.86 -7.28
CA LEU A 303 -26.77 3.28 -6.69
C LEU A 303 -27.44 4.24 -5.70
N GLU A 304 -26.66 5.01 -4.94
CA GLU A 304 -27.18 6.05 -4.04
C GLU A 304 -27.82 7.21 -4.82
N GLN A 305 -27.19 7.67 -5.90
CA GLN A 305 -27.80 8.67 -6.81
C GLN A 305 -29.10 8.16 -7.44
N LEU A 306 -29.18 6.86 -7.76
CA LEU A 306 -30.41 6.25 -8.26
C LEU A 306 -31.50 6.25 -7.17
N ALA A 307 -31.16 5.91 -5.93
CA ALA A 307 -32.08 5.97 -4.79
C ALA A 307 -32.59 7.39 -4.55
N GLU A 308 -31.71 8.40 -4.59
CA GLU A 308 -32.10 9.82 -4.49
C GLU A 308 -33.04 10.25 -5.62
N ALA A 309 -32.78 9.79 -6.85
CA ALA A 309 -33.64 10.09 -7.99
C ALA A 309 -35.04 9.48 -7.84
N LEU A 310 -35.15 8.27 -7.26
CA LEU A 310 -36.44 7.64 -6.96
C LEU A 310 -37.19 8.37 -5.84
N ASP A 311 -36.50 8.77 -4.76
CA ASP A 311 -37.10 9.57 -3.68
C ASP A 311 -37.63 10.92 -4.18
N ALA A 312 -36.91 11.57 -5.10
CA ALA A 312 -37.35 12.82 -5.71
C ALA A 312 -38.62 12.64 -6.58
N LEU A 313 -38.74 11.49 -7.26
CA LEU A 313 -39.93 11.13 -8.03
C LEU A 313 -41.14 10.84 -7.13
N ASP A 314 -40.91 10.19 -5.98
CA ASP A 314 -41.94 9.92 -4.98
C ASP A 314 -42.53 11.21 -4.39
N GLN A 315 -41.66 12.14 -3.98
CA GLN A 315 -42.06 13.45 -3.46
C GLN A 315 -42.85 14.26 -4.49
N GLY A 316 -42.44 14.21 -5.76
CA GLY A 316 -43.11 14.91 -6.85
C GLY A 316 -44.51 14.38 -7.21
N GLN A 317 -44.85 13.13 -6.87
CA GLN A 317 -46.19 12.58 -7.09
C GLN A 317 -47.17 12.90 -5.95
N GLY A 318 -46.66 13.16 -4.74
CA GLY A 318 -47.48 13.45 -3.55
C GLY A 318 -48.05 14.87 -3.51
N GLU A 319 -47.37 15.85 -4.09
CA GLU A 319 -47.82 17.24 -4.14
C GLU A 319 -48.62 17.52 -5.41
N ASN A 320 -49.85 17.04 -5.44
CA ASN A 320 -50.85 17.60 -6.36
C ASN A 320 -51.42 18.87 -5.70
N PRO A 321 -51.09 20.10 -6.16
CA PRO A 321 -51.57 21.33 -5.57
C PRO A 321 -53.03 21.56 -5.98
N GLN A 322 -53.94 20.76 -5.42
CA GLN A 322 -55.37 20.94 -5.58
C GLN A 322 -56.03 21.14 -4.22
N GLN A 323 -55.64 22.20 -3.52
CA GLN A 323 -56.54 22.82 -2.54
C GLN A 323 -56.22 24.29 -2.27
N ASN A 324 -57.14 25.16 -2.70
CA ASN A 324 -57.39 26.56 -2.31
C ASN A 324 -56.27 27.58 -2.62
N GLY A 325 -56.40 28.56 -3.51
CA GLY A 325 -57.58 29.37 -3.81
C GLY A 325 -57.60 30.65 -2.96
N GLU A 326 -56.73 31.63 -3.24
CA GLU A 326 -57.04 33.08 -3.23
C GLU A 326 -55.81 33.93 -3.64
N PRO A 327 -55.94 34.86 -4.60
CA PRO A 327 -54.88 35.79 -4.98
C PRO A 327 -54.87 37.00 -4.04
N GLN A 328 -53.86 37.10 -3.17
CA GLN A 328 -53.63 38.29 -2.36
C GLN A 328 -52.70 39.28 -3.11
N PRO A 329 -53.11 40.55 -3.31
CA PRO A 329 -52.35 41.50 -4.10
C PRO A 329 -51.15 42.08 -3.34
N ALA A 330 -50.09 42.32 -4.11
CA ALA A 330 -48.82 42.88 -3.70
C ALA A 330 -48.94 44.25 -3.02
N ALA A 331 -48.17 44.42 -1.95
CA ALA A 331 -47.74 45.72 -1.44
C ALA A 331 -46.22 45.85 -1.63
N PRO A 332 -45.70 46.99 -2.11
CA PRO A 332 -44.27 47.22 -2.26
C PRO A 332 -43.69 47.98 -1.06
N GLY A 333 -42.45 47.66 -0.69
CA GLY A 333 -41.60 48.51 0.13
C GLY A 333 -41.01 47.82 1.35
N SER A 334 -39.69 47.62 1.34
CA SER A 334 -38.78 48.25 2.31
C SER A 334 -37.34 47.79 2.06
N GLU A 335 -36.53 48.74 1.61
CA GLU A 335 -35.09 48.80 1.79
C GLU A 335 -34.71 48.80 3.30
N GLY A 336 -33.50 48.33 3.62
CA GLY A 336 -32.88 48.38 4.95
C GLY A 336 -32.04 47.12 5.21
N GLU A 337 -30.76 47.04 4.80
CA GLU A 337 -29.55 47.63 5.39
C GLU A 337 -29.04 46.90 6.65
N THR A 338 -27.74 46.56 6.64
CA THR A 338 -26.87 46.04 7.73
C THR A 338 -27.16 44.60 8.21
N GLY A 339 -26.23 43.65 8.34
CA GLY A 339 -24.80 43.67 8.61
C GLY A 339 -24.57 43.10 10.03
N GLN A 340 -24.13 41.84 10.18
CA GLN A 340 -23.48 41.37 11.41
C GLN A 340 -22.81 39.99 11.21
N ASP A 341 -21.52 39.97 11.53
CA ASP A 341 -20.68 38.80 11.73
C ASP A 341 -21.28 37.74 12.68
N GLY A 342 -20.97 36.48 12.40
CA GLY A 342 -21.31 35.33 13.24
C GLY A 342 -20.28 34.23 13.09
N ASP A 343 -19.07 34.50 13.60
CA ASP A 343 -18.08 33.50 13.99
C ASP A 343 -18.70 32.57 15.05
N GLY A 344 -18.57 31.25 14.87
CA GLY A 344 -19.29 30.25 15.65
C GLY A 344 -18.67 28.87 15.49
N GLY A 345 -17.44 28.72 16.00
CA GLY A 345 -16.82 27.43 16.26
C GLY A 345 -17.68 26.57 17.20
N GLY A 346 -17.77 25.29 16.86
CA GLY A 346 -18.40 24.26 17.68
C GLY A 346 -17.62 22.96 17.56
N ASP A 347 -16.59 22.83 18.39
CA ASP A 347 -15.98 21.56 18.76
C ASP A 347 -17.04 20.66 19.41
N GLY A 348 -17.28 19.50 18.82
CA GLY A 348 -18.16 18.46 19.35
C GLY A 348 -17.40 17.15 19.51
N ALA A 349 -16.57 17.06 20.56
CA ALA A 349 -16.02 15.81 21.04
C ALA A 349 -17.12 15.05 21.80
N GLY A 350 -17.58 13.93 21.24
CA GLY A 350 -18.48 12.98 21.88
C GLY A 350 -17.71 11.73 22.30
N ASP A 351 -17.20 11.74 23.53
CA ASP A 351 -16.87 10.55 24.30
C ASP A 351 -18.18 9.87 24.72
N GLY A 352 -18.33 8.58 24.39
CA GLY A 352 -19.51 7.78 24.69
C GLY A 352 -19.11 6.39 25.17
N GLU A 353 -18.57 6.34 26.39
CA GLU A 353 -18.28 5.13 27.15
C GLU A 353 -19.48 4.80 28.06
N GLY A 354 -19.97 3.56 27.99
CA GLY A 354 -20.73 2.90 29.06
C GLY A 354 -22.25 2.90 28.94
N GLY A 355 -22.83 1.68 28.88
CA GLY A 355 -24.27 1.49 29.01
C GLY A 355 -24.73 0.04 28.82
N GLU A 356 -24.41 -0.81 29.80
CA GLU A 356 -25.08 -2.09 30.06
C GLU A 356 -26.57 -1.87 30.43
N GLY A 357 -27.43 -2.82 30.05
CA GLY A 357 -28.87 -2.91 30.37
C GLY A 357 -29.60 -3.59 29.22
N GLU A 358 -29.71 -4.91 29.16
CA GLU A 358 -30.56 -5.81 29.96
C GLU A 358 -32.07 -5.61 29.71
N ASP A 359 -32.63 -6.61 29.01
CA ASP A 359 -33.99 -7.15 28.98
C ASP A 359 -35.23 -6.32 28.57
N GLY A 360 -35.92 -6.85 27.55
CA GLY A 360 -37.26 -6.43 27.14
C GLY A 360 -37.85 -7.15 25.90
N LEU A 361 -38.06 -8.46 26.02
CA LEU A 361 -39.05 -9.34 25.34
C LEU A 361 -39.98 -8.77 24.24
N LEU A 362 -40.04 -9.47 23.08
CA LEU A 362 -41.21 -10.13 22.43
C LEU A 362 -40.85 -10.43 20.94
N GLY A 363 -40.54 -11.69 20.58
CA GLY A 363 -41.38 -12.57 19.70
C GLY A 363 -41.06 -12.35 18.20
N GLU A 364 -40.79 -13.30 17.30
CA GLU A 364 -41.00 -14.74 17.17
C GLU A 364 -39.94 -15.30 16.17
N GLU A 365 -39.46 -16.52 16.42
CA GLU A 365 -39.08 -17.64 15.51
C GLU A 365 -38.37 -17.31 14.15
N GLU A 366 -37.19 -17.84 13.80
CA GLU A 366 -36.91 -19.26 13.52
C GLU A 366 -35.39 -19.59 13.47
N GLU A 367 -35.07 -20.81 13.94
CA GLU A 367 -34.00 -21.71 13.47
C GLU A 367 -32.51 -21.34 13.68
N ARG A 368 -32.03 -21.51 14.93
CA ARG A 368 -30.64 -21.91 15.20
C ARG A 368 -30.56 -23.07 16.19
N LEU A 369 -29.78 -24.06 15.79
CA LEU A 369 -29.48 -25.33 16.44
C LEU A 369 -28.96 -25.16 17.88
N PRO A 370 -29.49 -25.91 18.87
CA PRO A 370 -28.91 -25.97 20.21
C PRO A 370 -27.74 -26.96 20.25
N ILE A 371 -26.55 -26.47 20.58
CA ILE A 371 -25.46 -27.31 21.10
C ILE A 371 -25.31 -26.91 22.56
N ASP A 372 -26.10 -27.57 23.40
CA ASP A 372 -25.82 -27.70 24.82
C ASP A 372 -25.14 -29.04 25.06
N GLY A 373 -24.10 -29.00 25.89
CA GLY A 373 -23.32 -30.16 26.27
C GLY A 373 -24.14 -31.14 27.09
N GLU A 374 -24.30 -32.34 26.53
CA GLU A 374 -24.65 -33.56 27.26
C GLU A 374 -23.39 -34.43 27.35
N PRO A 375 -23.00 -34.95 28.53
CA PRO A 375 -21.88 -35.86 28.65
C PRO A 375 -22.20 -37.16 27.91
N VAL A 376 -21.42 -37.44 26.86
CA VAL A 376 -21.48 -38.70 26.11
C VAL A 376 -21.14 -39.85 27.07
N GLU A 377 -22.14 -40.64 27.42
CA GLU A 377 -21.94 -41.99 27.95
C GLU A 377 -21.39 -42.85 26.81
N LEU A 378 -20.13 -43.26 26.93
CA LEU A 378 -19.52 -44.22 26.01
C LEU A 378 -20.10 -45.60 26.33
N GLU A 379 -21.04 -46.04 25.51
CA GLU A 379 -21.43 -47.45 25.42
C GLU A 379 -20.19 -48.28 25.07
N SER A 380 -19.78 -49.11 26.03
CA SER A 380 -18.72 -50.09 25.88
C SER A 380 -19.23 -51.23 25.00
N GLU A 381 -18.97 -51.14 23.69
CA GLU A 381 -19.09 -52.29 22.80
C GLU A 381 -17.91 -53.23 23.06
N SER A 382 -18.20 -54.25 23.85
CA SER A 382 -17.36 -55.40 24.15
C SER A 382 -17.34 -56.36 22.97
N GLU A 383 -16.41 -56.20 22.03
CA GLU A 383 -15.99 -57.29 21.14
C GLU A 383 -14.71 -56.90 20.38
N LEU A 384 -13.56 -57.18 20.98
CA LEU A 384 -12.30 -57.57 20.32
C LEU A 384 -11.25 -57.83 21.41
N ASP A 385 -11.55 -58.88 22.19
CA ASP A 385 -10.55 -59.69 22.89
C ASP A 385 -9.58 -60.31 21.86
N ASP A 386 -8.41 -60.71 22.37
CA ASP A 386 -7.33 -61.42 21.67
C ASP A 386 -6.37 -60.59 20.79
N ARG A 387 -5.54 -59.78 21.45
CA ARG A 387 -4.09 -59.72 21.14
C ARG A 387 -3.27 -59.30 22.36
N VAL A 388 -3.03 -60.28 23.21
CA VAL A 388 -2.03 -60.25 24.28
C VAL A 388 -0.63 -60.26 23.67
N LEU A 389 0.16 -59.20 23.87
CA LEU A 389 1.61 -59.24 23.69
C LEU A 389 2.27 -59.19 25.06
N GLN A 390 2.81 -60.34 25.46
CA GLN A 390 3.72 -60.51 26.57
C GLN A 390 5.05 -59.77 26.35
N PRO A 391 5.79 -59.44 27.42
CA PRO A 391 7.06 -58.74 27.34
C PRO A 391 8.18 -59.72 26.97
N SER A 392 8.93 -59.39 25.90
CA SER A 392 10.19 -60.07 25.60
C SER A 392 11.32 -59.33 26.31
N GLU A 393 11.84 -59.93 27.38
CA GLU A 393 13.22 -59.71 27.80
C GLU A 393 14.15 -60.14 26.65
N LEU A 394 15.05 -59.26 26.22
CA LEU A 394 16.30 -59.69 25.61
C LEU A 394 17.38 -58.61 25.74
N ASP A 395 18.34 -58.90 26.62
CA ASP A 395 19.68 -58.35 26.63
C ASP A 395 20.33 -58.44 25.24
N ALA A 396 20.88 -57.33 24.74
CA ALA A 396 22.09 -57.30 23.91
C ALA A 396 22.56 -55.86 23.66
N GLN A 397 23.35 -55.36 24.60
CA GLN A 397 24.67 -54.77 24.40
C GLN A 397 25.09 -54.33 22.97
N ALA A 398 25.52 -53.06 22.94
CA ALA A 398 26.67 -52.50 22.20
C ALA A 398 26.45 -51.76 20.88
N THR A 399 26.97 -50.53 20.93
CA THR A 399 27.67 -49.79 19.85
C THR A 399 26.83 -49.21 18.72
N GLY A 400 26.95 -47.89 18.52
CA GLY A 400 26.70 -47.27 17.22
C GLY A 400 25.97 -45.95 17.30
N ASP A 401 26.77 -44.89 17.44
CA ASP A 401 26.62 -43.59 16.81
C ASP A 401 25.54 -43.51 15.70
N GLU A 402 24.47 -42.73 15.92
CA GLU A 402 23.73 -41.98 14.87
C GLU A 402 22.67 -41.07 15.54
N ARG A 403 23.02 -39.80 15.75
CA ARG A 403 22.03 -38.74 16.04
C ARG A 403 21.45 -38.25 14.71
N THR A 404 20.31 -38.81 14.30
CA THR A 404 19.47 -38.20 13.28
C THR A 404 18.73 -37.01 13.90
N SER A 405 19.23 -35.83 13.57
CA SER A 405 18.63 -34.54 13.83
C SER A 405 17.68 -34.21 12.69
N ASP A 406 16.40 -34.58 12.79
CA ASP A 406 15.34 -33.97 11.97
C ASP A 406 13.94 -34.26 12.53
N SER A 407 13.42 -33.35 13.36
CA SER A 407 11.98 -33.19 13.55
C SER A 407 11.67 -31.74 13.99
N PRO A 408 11.03 -30.92 13.14
CA PRO A 408 10.87 -29.48 13.36
C PRO A 408 9.61 -29.08 14.19
N PHE A 409 9.04 -29.97 15.00
CA PHE A 409 7.73 -29.72 15.65
C PHE A 409 7.66 -29.88 17.18
N ALA A 410 8.78 -29.90 17.91
CA ALA A 410 8.71 -29.81 19.37
C ALA A 410 8.56 -28.35 19.84
N ARG A 411 7.31 -27.90 19.99
CA ARG A 411 6.93 -26.66 20.70
C ARG A 411 7.07 -26.88 22.22
N GLN A 412 7.81 -26.01 22.91
CA GLN A 412 7.73 -25.84 24.37
C GLN A 412 7.71 -24.36 24.74
N PRO A 413 7.02 -24.00 25.85
CA PRO A 413 6.21 -22.80 25.94
C PRO A 413 6.99 -21.54 26.35
N LEU A 414 6.63 -20.44 25.71
CA LEU A 414 6.94 -19.08 26.13
C LEU A 414 6.17 -18.76 27.42
N ASN A 415 6.89 -18.45 28.50
CA ASN A 415 6.40 -17.54 29.53
C ASN A 415 7.31 -16.32 29.53
N ALA A 416 6.74 -15.21 29.09
CA ALA A 416 7.34 -13.90 29.05
C ALA A 416 7.37 -13.28 30.45
N ALA A 417 8.46 -12.56 30.77
CA ALA A 417 8.44 -11.21 31.33
C ALA A 417 9.86 -10.86 31.82
N GLY A 418 10.42 -9.78 31.29
CA GLY A 418 11.68 -9.22 31.78
C GLY A 418 12.62 -8.82 30.67
N ASP A 419 12.28 -7.71 30.01
CA ASP A 419 13.22 -6.82 29.36
C ASP A 419 14.43 -6.59 30.29
N ASP A 420 15.65 -6.53 29.75
CA ASP A 420 16.93 -6.24 30.45
C ASP A 420 17.81 -7.43 30.93
N LEU A 421 18.28 -8.26 29.99
CA LEU A 421 19.52 -9.04 30.18
C LEU A 421 20.49 -8.77 29.02
N GLY A 422 21.58 -8.08 29.34
CA GLY A 422 22.71 -7.83 28.44
C GLY A 422 23.35 -9.13 27.90
N PRO A 423 24.35 -9.02 27.02
CA PRO A 423 24.95 -10.17 26.35
C PRO A 423 25.49 -11.18 27.38
N ASP A 424 24.91 -12.38 27.33
CA ASP A 424 25.19 -13.51 28.21
C ASP A 424 26.70 -13.73 28.40
N SER A 425 27.19 -13.47 29.62
CA SER A 425 28.59 -13.63 30.02
C SER A 425 29.09 -15.09 29.98
N LEU A 426 28.20 -16.06 29.74
CA LEU A 426 28.53 -17.47 29.59
C LEU A 426 28.62 -17.92 28.12
N SER A 427 28.36 -17.04 27.15
CA SER A 427 28.58 -17.29 25.72
C SER A 427 30.05 -17.18 25.32
N TYR A 428 30.93 -17.92 26.00
CA TYR A 428 32.31 -18.12 25.54
C TYR A 428 32.29 -18.99 24.26
N PRO A 429 32.87 -18.53 23.13
CA PRO A 429 32.92 -19.32 21.91
C PRO A 429 33.64 -20.63 22.18
N TRP A 430 32.98 -21.75 21.86
CA TRP A 430 33.43 -23.12 22.12
C TRP A 430 34.85 -23.40 21.59
N GLU A 431 35.25 -22.70 20.53
CA GLU A 431 36.59 -22.74 19.94
C GLU A 431 37.72 -22.36 20.92
N LYS A 432 37.42 -21.65 22.02
CA LYS A 432 38.42 -21.30 23.05
C LYS A 432 38.56 -22.33 24.17
N ARG A 433 37.70 -23.36 24.23
CA ARG A 433 37.80 -24.41 25.26
C ARG A 433 38.98 -25.37 25.04
N ASP A 434 39.38 -25.61 23.79
CA ASP A 434 40.49 -26.52 23.49
C ASP A 434 41.87 -25.94 23.85
N ILE A 435 42.02 -24.61 23.80
CA ILE A 435 43.28 -23.93 24.15
C ILE A 435 43.55 -24.03 25.66
N ILE A 436 42.52 -24.09 26.50
CA ILE A 436 42.67 -24.23 27.96
C ILE A 436 43.04 -25.67 28.33
N ARG A 437 42.57 -26.69 27.60
CA ARG A 437 42.97 -28.09 27.84
C ARG A 437 44.46 -28.33 27.55
N GLN A 438 45.04 -27.63 26.58
CA GLN A 438 46.44 -27.77 26.24
C GLN A 438 47.40 -27.16 27.28
N TYR A 439 46.92 -26.25 28.14
CA TYR A 439 47.74 -25.58 29.16
C TYR A 439 47.70 -26.23 30.55
N PHE A 440 46.73 -27.12 30.81
CA PHE A 440 46.50 -27.69 32.15
C PHE A 440 46.57 -29.22 32.22
N THR A 441 47.11 -29.88 31.19
CA THR A 441 47.40 -31.34 31.25
C THR A 441 48.90 -31.53 31.52
N PRO A 442 49.32 -32.03 32.69
CA PRO A 442 50.73 -32.28 33.01
C PRO A 442 51.33 -33.44 32.22
#